data_AF-D0NW61-F1
#
_entry.id   AF-D0NW61-F1
#
_cell.length_a   1.000
_cell.length_b   1.000
_cell.length_c   1.000
_cell.angle_alpha   90.00
_cell.angle_beta   90.00
_cell.angle_gamma   90.00
#
_symmetry.space_group_name_H-M   'P 1'
#
loop_
_entity.id
_entity.type
_entity.pdbx_description
1 polymer ?
#
loop_
_entity_poly.entity_id
_entity_poly.type
_entity_poly.pdbx_seq_one_letter_code
_entity_poly.pdbx_strand_id
1 'polypeptide(L)'
;MTNEQSPSILERYAQTTPLSASCHNVQKRCLFADCTKMSVSRGLCRGHGGGRRCHFAGGCTKSAQSRSMFCWAHGGGQRCDVDTCMRSRRSKHYCVAHMHLETDDFRPTPFGKSSRVPRTRRSRFVPAPNQMRRQSSPQLLPSLGQALSAASLSLPTFPILPQGRTHE
;
A
#
# COMPACT_ATOMS: atom_id res chain seq x y z
N MET A 1 -29.64 -34.81 -60.18
CA MET A 1 -30.62 -34.27 -59.21
C MET A 1 -29.86 -34.05 -57.91
N THR A 2 -29.36 -32.83 -57.69
CA THR A 2 -28.49 -32.50 -56.56
C THR A 2 -29.33 -32.45 -55.28
N ASN A 3 -28.87 -33.21 -54.29
CA ASN A 3 -29.50 -33.37 -52.99
C ASN A 3 -29.28 -32.08 -52.17
N GLU A 4 -30.32 -31.25 -52.07
CA GLU A 4 -30.32 -30.00 -51.32
C GLU A 4 -30.53 -30.30 -49.82
N GLN A 5 -29.47 -30.76 -49.15
CA GLN A 5 -29.49 -30.91 -47.70
C GLN A 5 -29.39 -29.54 -47.04
N SER A 6 -30.54 -29.02 -46.60
CA SER A 6 -30.63 -27.79 -45.82
C SER A 6 -29.81 -27.91 -44.52
N PRO A 7 -28.95 -26.93 -44.20
CA PRO A 7 -28.10 -26.99 -43.01
C PRO A 7 -28.95 -27.04 -41.73
N SER A 8 -28.50 -27.86 -40.78
CA SER A 8 -29.19 -28.02 -39.50
C SER A 8 -29.29 -26.68 -38.75
N ILE A 9 -30.23 -26.58 -37.79
CA ILE A 9 -30.33 -25.40 -36.93
C ILE A 9 -28.99 -25.13 -36.22
N LEU A 10 -28.28 -26.17 -35.80
CA LEU A 10 -26.94 -26.08 -35.21
C LEU A 10 -25.90 -25.47 -36.17
N GLU A 11 -25.92 -25.83 -37.46
CA GLU A 11 -25.02 -25.24 -38.47
C GLU A 11 -25.31 -23.75 -38.73
N ARG A 12 -26.58 -23.35 -38.77
CA ARG A 12 -26.93 -21.93 -38.88
C ARG A 12 -26.44 -21.14 -37.66
N TYR A 13 -26.60 -21.66 -36.46
CA TYR A 13 -26.11 -21.00 -35.25
C TYR A 13 -24.57 -20.94 -35.20
N ALA A 14 -23.84 -21.95 -35.67
CA ALA A 14 -22.37 -21.93 -35.69
C ALA A 14 -21.79 -20.85 -36.62
N GLN A 15 -22.48 -20.49 -37.70
CA GLN A 15 -22.06 -19.47 -38.65
C GLN A 15 -22.36 -18.04 -38.19
N THR A 16 -23.38 -17.84 -37.35
CA THR A 16 -23.77 -16.53 -36.81
C THR A 16 -23.19 -16.25 -35.42
N THR A 17 -22.67 -17.26 -34.73
CA THR A 17 -22.01 -17.06 -33.43
C THR A 17 -20.64 -16.45 -33.72
N PRO A 18 -20.40 -15.16 -33.42
CA PRO A 18 -19.07 -14.62 -33.58
C PRO A 18 -18.17 -15.42 -32.64
N LEU A 19 -17.18 -16.10 -33.20
CA LEU A 19 -16.12 -16.80 -32.45
C LEU A 19 -15.33 -15.85 -31.51
N SER A 20 -15.71 -14.57 -31.44
CA SER A 20 -15.27 -13.60 -30.44
C SER A 20 -15.99 -13.72 -29.09
N ALA A 21 -16.98 -14.61 -28.93
CA ALA A 21 -17.53 -14.97 -27.64
C ALA A 21 -16.59 -15.87 -26.80
N SER A 22 -15.36 -16.13 -27.30
CA SER A 22 -14.22 -16.46 -26.46
C SER A 22 -13.88 -15.26 -25.56
N CYS A 23 -14.59 -15.17 -24.45
CA CYS A 23 -14.44 -14.20 -23.37
C CYS A 23 -13.13 -14.36 -22.58
N HIS A 24 -12.04 -14.73 -23.26
CA HIS A 24 -10.68 -14.65 -22.74
C HIS A 24 -10.09 -13.30 -23.13
N ASN A 25 -10.36 -12.31 -22.28
CA ASN A 25 -9.51 -11.18 -21.96
C ASN A 25 -8.38 -10.85 -22.97
N VAL A 26 -8.76 -10.39 -24.18
CA VAL A 26 -7.83 -9.67 -25.04
C VAL A 26 -7.63 -8.32 -24.39
N GLN A 27 -6.62 -8.21 -23.52
CA GLN A 27 -6.31 -6.99 -22.81
C GLN A 27 -6.05 -5.87 -23.82
N LYS A 28 -7.04 -4.98 -24.00
CA LYS A 28 -6.99 -3.90 -25.00
C LYS A 28 -5.96 -2.86 -24.56
N ARG A 29 -5.17 -2.35 -25.52
CA ARG A 29 -4.24 -1.23 -25.28
C ARG A 29 -5.00 0.05 -24.92
N CYS A 30 -4.28 0.99 -24.32
CA CYS A 30 -4.80 2.32 -24.05
C CYS A 30 -5.22 3.01 -25.34
N LEU A 31 -6.41 3.62 -25.35
CA LEU A 31 -7.00 4.35 -26.48
C LEU A 31 -6.34 5.71 -26.72
N PHE A 32 -5.61 6.24 -25.73
CA PHE A 32 -4.81 7.44 -25.92
C PHE A 32 -3.80 7.21 -27.04
N ALA A 33 -3.64 8.21 -27.92
CA ALA A 33 -2.69 8.15 -29.02
C ALA A 33 -1.32 7.67 -28.51
N ASP A 34 -0.60 6.93 -29.35
CA ASP A 34 0.79 6.48 -29.09
C ASP A 34 1.04 5.74 -27.75
N CYS A 35 0.00 5.37 -27.00
CA CYS A 35 0.15 4.75 -25.70
C CYS A 35 0.23 3.22 -25.80
N THR A 36 1.41 2.68 -25.59
CA THR A 36 1.65 1.22 -25.56
C THR A 36 1.18 0.54 -24.27
N LYS A 37 0.76 1.32 -23.25
CA LYS A 37 0.29 0.78 -21.97
C LYS A 37 -1.06 0.09 -22.13
N MET A 38 -1.29 -0.91 -21.30
CA MET A 38 -2.54 -1.66 -21.26
C MET A 38 -3.68 -0.83 -20.65
N SER A 39 -4.89 -0.97 -21.20
CA SER A 39 -6.07 -0.36 -20.63
C SER A 39 -6.51 -1.09 -19.35
N VAL A 40 -6.88 -0.32 -18.34
CA VAL A 40 -7.39 -0.84 -17.06
C VAL A 40 -8.91 -0.74 -17.03
N SER A 41 -9.46 0.40 -17.44
CA SER A 41 -10.90 0.60 -17.62
C SER A 41 -11.16 1.72 -18.62
N ARG A 42 -12.36 1.74 -19.22
CA ARG A 42 -12.77 2.73 -20.23
C ARG A 42 -11.80 2.81 -21.42
N GLY A 43 -11.08 1.73 -21.70
CA GLY A 43 -10.03 1.71 -22.73
C GLY A 43 -8.81 2.57 -22.40
N LEU A 44 -8.63 3.08 -21.18
CA LEU A 44 -7.49 3.93 -20.81
C LEU A 44 -6.56 3.23 -19.81
N CYS A 45 -5.26 3.52 -19.88
CA CYS A 45 -4.28 3.05 -18.90
C CYS A 45 -4.35 3.86 -17.60
N ARG A 46 -3.72 3.36 -16.53
CA ARG A 46 -3.69 4.02 -15.22
C ARG A 46 -3.21 5.49 -15.25
N GLY A 47 -2.26 5.80 -16.14
CA GLY A 47 -1.77 7.17 -16.32
C GLY A 47 -2.75 8.09 -17.04
N HIS A 48 -3.55 7.56 -17.96
CA HIS A 48 -4.40 8.37 -18.85
C HIS A 48 -5.88 8.42 -18.46
N GLY A 49 -6.29 7.86 -17.31
CA GLY A 49 -7.73 7.80 -17.00
C GLY A 49 -8.22 6.49 -16.45
N GLY A 50 -7.47 5.41 -16.72
CA GLY A 50 -7.82 4.05 -16.38
C GLY A 50 -7.93 3.81 -14.89
N GLY A 51 -8.98 3.12 -14.49
CA GLY A 51 -9.30 2.79 -13.12
C GLY A 51 -10.31 3.74 -12.46
N ARG A 52 -10.42 3.60 -11.14
CA ARG A 52 -11.34 4.38 -10.31
C ARG A 52 -10.58 5.56 -9.69
N ARG A 53 -11.26 6.70 -9.51
CA ARG A 53 -10.69 7.92 -8.90
C ARG A 53 -11.18 8.07 -7.48
N CYS A 54 -10.41 8.81 -6.67
CA CYS A 54 -10.74 9.08 -5.29
C CYS A 54 -12.03 9.92 -5.21
N HIS A 55 -13.04 9.41 -4.51
CA HIS A 55 -14.34 10.07 -4.34
C HIS A 55 -14.35 11.07 -3.16
N PHE A 56 -13.18 11.66 -2.87
CA PHE A 56 -13.09 12.64 -1.79
C PHE A 56 -13.71 13.97 -2.26
N ALA A 57 -14.55 14.57 -1.43
CA ALA A 57 -15.34 15.75 -1.78
C ALA A 57 -14.50 16.93 -2.31
N GLY A 58 -13.25 17.07 -1.87
CA GLY A 58 -12.31 18.08 -2.35
C GLY A 58 -11.71 17.83 -3.75
N GLY A 59 -12.34 17.02 -4.61
CA GLY A 59 -11.91 16.85 -6.00
C GLY A 59 -10.57 16.13 -6.19
N CYS A 60 -10.31 15.07 -5.41
CA CYS A 60 -9.02 14.38 -5.47
C CYS A 60 -8.82 13.59 -6.79
N THR A 61 -7.80 13.97 -7.57
CA THR A 61 -7.48 13.31 -8.85
C THR A 61 -6.73 11.98 -8.70
N LYS A 62 -6.30 11.63 -7.47
CA LYS A 62 -5.54 10.40 -7.20
C LYS A 62 -6.39 9.15 -7.48
N SER A 63 -5.75 8.08 -7.91
CA SER A 63 -6.43 6.80 -8.13
C SER A 63 -6.94 6.21 -6.82
N ALA A 64 -8.14 5.66 -6.84
CA ALA A 64 -8.68 4.89 -5.74
C ALA A 64 -7.93 3.55 -5.61
N GLN A 65 -7.74 3.10 -4.38
CA GLN A 65 -7.00 1.87 -4.12
C GLN A 65 -7.95 0.66 -4.05
N SER A 66 -7.66 -0.37 -4.85
CA SER A 66 -8.36 -1.67 -4.83
C SER A 66 -9.90 -1.58 -4.80
N ARG A 67 -10.53 -2.13 -3.76
CA ARG A 67 -12.00 -2.15 -3.56
C ARG A 67 -12.54 -0.86 -2.97
N SER A 68 -11.68 0.03 -2.46
CA SER A 68 -12.11 1.28 -1.81
C SER A 68 -12.44 2.38 -2.83
N MET A 69 -13.24 3.38 -2.43
CA MET A 69 -13.53 4.59 -3.22
C MET A 69 -12.48 5.68 -3.06
N PHE A 70 -11.52 5.50 -2.15
CA PHE A 70 -10.56 6.53 -1.78
C PHE A 70 -9.14 6.18 -2.22
N CYS A 71 -8.29 7.20 -2.35
CA CYS A 71 -6.86 7.02 -2.57
C CYS A 71 -6.14 6.75 -1.25
N TRP A 72 -4.87 6.33 -1.31
CA TRP A 72 -4.08 5.98 -0.12
C TRP A 72 -4.09 7.05 0.98
N ALA A 73 -4.08 8.34 0.60
CA ALA A 73 -4.08 9.48 1.51
C ALA A 73 -5.46 9.75 2.13
N HIS A 74 -6.54 9.43 1.43
CA HIS A 74 -7.92 9.67 1.88
C HIS A 74 -8.58 8.41 2.44
N GLY A 75 -7.79 7.46 2.97
CA GLY A 75 -8.31 6.22 3.58
C GLY A 75 -8.45 5.03 2.63
N GLY A 76 -7.93 5.14 1.41
CA GLY A 76 -7.96 4.07 0.41
C GLY A 76 -7.06 2.88 0.74
N GLY A 77 -7.59 1.67 0.57
CA GLY A 77 -6.91 0.41 0.93
C GLY A 77 -7.18 -0.03 2.36
N GLN A 78 -6.88 -1.30 2.65
CA GLN A 78 -7.13 -1.91 3.96
C GLN A 78 -6.08 -1.45 4.99
N ARG A 79 -6.51 -1.22 6.24
CA ARG A 79 -5.62 -0.85 7.34
C ARG A 79 -5.02 -2.09 8.00
N CYS A 80 -3.97 -1.89 8.77
CA CYS A 80 -3.42 -2.90 9.67
C CYS A 80 -4.44 -3.22 10.75
N ASP A 81 -4.59 -4.49 11.10
CA ASP A 81 -5.54 -4.96 12.12
C ASP A 81 -5.03 -4.73 13.55
N VAL A 82 -3.81 -4.22 13.73
CA VAL A 82 -3.27 -3.88 15.05
C VAL A 82 -3.92 -2.61 15.54
N ASP A 83 -4.52 -2.67 16.74
CA ASP A 83 -5.05 -1.50 17.44
C ASP A 83 -4.02 -0.38 17.47
N THR A 84 -4.45 0.84 17.15
CA THR A 84 -3.63 2.06 16.99
C THR A 84 -2.77 2.19 15.72
N CYS A 85 -2.69 1.16 14.86
CA CYS A 85 -1.87 1.23 13.65
C CYS A 85 -2.65 1.71 12.41
N MET A 86 -2.43 2.95 11.98
CA MET A 86 -3.11 3.54 10.80
C MET A 86 -2.43 3.21 9.45
N ARG A 87 -1.35 2.41 9.48
CA ARG A 87 -0.62 2.02 8.26
C ARG A 87 -1.47 1.09 7.41
N SER A 88 -1.30 1.17 6.08
CA SER A 88 -1.97 0.23 5.18
C SER A 88 -1.40 -1.18 5.37
N ARG A 89 -2.29 -2.18 5.40
CA ARG A 89 -1.83 -3.57 5.43
C ARG A 89 -1.11 -3.92 4.13
N ARG A 90 -0.02 -4.66 4.25
CA ARG A 90 0.69 -5.24 3.11
C ARG A 90 0.27 -6.68 2.87
N SER A 91 -0.07 -7.39 3.93
CA SER A 91 -0.47 -8.79 3.94
C SER A 91 -1.97 -8.93 4.23
N LYS A 92 -2.42 -10.09 4.74
CA LYS A 92 -3.85 -10.35 4.95
C LYS A 92 -4.41 -9.55 6.12
N HIS A 93 -3.60 -9.28 7.14
CA HIS A 93 -4.06 -8.57 8.34
C HIS A 93 -3.15 -7.39 8.69
N TYR A 94 -1.85 -7.47 8.35
CA TYR A 94 -0.86 -6.56 8.93
C TYR A 94 -0.09 -5.70 7.94
N CYS A 95 0.42 -4.57 8.43
CA CYS A 95 1.35 -3.70 7.70
C CYS A 95 2.78 -4.26 7.76
N VAL A 96 3.70 -3.69 6.98
CA VAL A 96 5.11 -4.16 6.89
C VAL A 96 5.79 -4.27 8.26
N ALA A 97 5.52 -3.33 9.17
CA ALA A 97 6.08 -3.35 10.53
C ALA A 97 5.48 -4.46 11.42
N HIS A 98 4.23 -4.84 11.17
CA HIS A 98 3.47 -5.80 11.98
C HIS A 98 3.32 -7.16 11.29
N MET A 99 4.06 -7.43 10.21
CA MET A 99 3.96 -8.70 9.48
C MET A 99 4.28 -9.93 10.33
N HIS A 100 5.05 -9.77 11.42
CA HIS A 100 5.38 -10.86 12.34
C HIS A 100 4.18 -11.36 13.15
N LEU A 101 3.15 -10.53 13.36
CA LEU A 101 1.95 -10.93 14.12
C LEU A 101 1.03 -11.88 13.34
N GLU A 102 1.31 -12.08 12.04
CA GLU A 102 0.56 -12.97 11.15
C GLU A 102 0.79 -14.46 11.46
N THR A 103 1.81 -14.78 12.26
CA THR A 103 2.07 -16.15 12.73
C THR A 103 1.44 -16.46 14.08
N ASP A 104 0.97 -15.44 14.80
CA ASP A 104 0.30 -15.56 16.10
C ASP A 104 -1.22 -15.74 15.94
N ASP A 105 -1.64 -16.58 15.00
CA ASP A 105 -3.00 -17.14 14.95
C ASP A 105 -3.26 -18.11 16.13
N PHE A 106 -2.71 -17.83 17.33
CA PHE A 106 -3.28 -18.28 18.59
C PHE A 106 -4.40 -17.33 18.96
N ARG A 107 -5.53 -17.48 18.26
CA ARG A 107 -6.81 -16.96 18.73
C ARG A 107 -7.05 -17.52 20.14
N PRO A 108 -7.15 -16.72 21.21
CA PRO A 108 -7.70 -17.21 22.45
C PRO A 108 -9.19 -17.44 22.21
N THR A 109 -9.55 -18.64 21.76
CA THR A 109 -10.94 -19.08 21.77
C THR A 109 -11.37 -19.18 23.24
N PRO A 110 -12.54 -18.64 23.64
CA PRO A 110 -12.98 -18.65 25.04
C PRO A 110 -13.26 -20.05 25.60
N PHE A 111 -13.22 -21.10 24.76
CA PHE A 111 -13.46 -22.47 25.16
C PHE A 111 -12.31 -23.37 24.69
N GLY A 112 -11.49 -23.79 25.65
CA GLY A 112 -10.34 -24.64 25.43
C GLY A 112 -10.71 -26.02 24.89
N LYS A 113 -9.91 -26.49 23.94
CA LYS A 113 -9.48 -27.89 23.85
C LYS A 113 -8.34 -28.10 22.85
N SER A 114 -7.33 -28.78 23.38
CA SER A 114 -6.30 -29.62 22.76
C SER A 114 -5.19 -28.97 21.94
N SER A 115 -4.05 -28.83 22.62
CA SER A 115 -2.71 -29.29 22.18
C SER A 115 -2.63 -29.84 20.75
N ARG A 116 -2.08 -29.04 19.84
CA ARG A 116 -1.32 -29.57 18.71
C ARG A 116 0.07 -28.93 18.73
N VAL A 117 1.06 -29.79 18.93
CA VAL A 117 2.49 -29.49 19.06
C VAL A 117 2.96 -28.59 17.91
N PRO A 118 3.77 -27.54 18.16
CA PRO A 118 4.44 -26.83 17.09
C PRO A 118 5.33 -27.82 16.32
N ARG A 119 5.14 -27.97 15.01
CA ARG A 119 6.13 -28.67 14.18
C ARG A 119 7.44 -27.91 14.36
N THR A 120 8.38 -28.53 15.08
CA THR A 120 9.72 -28.01 15.33
C THR A 120 10.32 -27.61 13.98
N ARG A 121 10.40 -26.30 13.75
CA ARG A 121 11.17 -25.76 12.62
C ARG A 121 12.60 -26.17 12.92
N ARG A 122 13.18 -27.04 12.08
CA ARG A 122 14.61 -27.38 12.14
C ARG A 122 15.39 -26.07 12.30
N SER A 123 15.93 -25.87 13.49
CA SER A 123 16.87 -24.80 13.79
C SER A 123 18.07 -25.03 12.89
N ARG A 124 18.23 -24.20 11.86
CA ARG A 124 19.55 -24.00 11.26
C ARG A 124 20.29 -23.11 12.26
N PHE A 125 21.01 -23.77 13.16
CA PHE A 125 22.00 -23.15 14.02
C PHE A 125 22.98 -22.39 13.12
N VAL A 126 22.90 -21.06 13.13
CA VAL A 126 23.93 -20.18 12.57
C VAL A 126 24.83 -19.81 13.75
N PRO A 127 26.10 -20.22 13.78
CA PRO A 127 27.01 -19.77 14.83
C PRO A 127 27.20 -18.26 14.71
N ALA A 128 27.07 -17.56 15.85
CA ALA A 128 27.35 -16.13 15.93
C ALA A 128 28.85 -15.85 15.66
N PRO A 129 29.22 -14.79 14.92
CA PRO A 129 30.61 -14.41 14.78
C PRO A 129 31.15 -13.86 16.11
N ASN A 130 32.35 -14.33 16.45
CA ASN A 130 33.09 -14.04 17.66
C ASN A 130 33.29 -12.53 17.85
N GLN A 131 32.75 -11.95 18.92
CA GLN A 131 33.00 -10.54 19.24
C GLN A 131 34.41 -10.40 19.81
N MET A 132 35.33 -9.85 19.01
CA MET A 132 36.59 -9.32 19.52
C MET A 132 36.30 -8.27 20.60
N ARG A 133 36.85 -8.55 21.77
CA ARG A 133 36.84 -7.74 22.99
C ARG A 133 37.39 -6.33 22.70
N ARG A 134 36.52 -5.37 22.44
CA ARG A 134 36.91 -3.94 22.41
C ARG A 134 37.12 -3.47 23.84
N GLN A 135 38.37 -3.15 24.16
CA GLN A 135 38.77 -2.55 25.42
C GLN A 135 38.05 -1.22 25.63
N SER A 136 37.37 -1.10 26.76
CA SER A 136 36.82 0.13 27.29
C SER A 136 37.97 1.10 27.64
N SER A 137 38.16 2.14 26.84
CA SER A 137 38.91 3.33 27.25
C SER A 137 37.92 4.32 27.88
N PRO A 138 38.14 4.81 29.10
CA PRO A 138 37.26 5.81 29.68
C PRO A 138 37.66 7.17 29.08
N GLN A 139 36.84 7.71 28.17
CA GLN A 139 36.97 9.10 27.78
C GLN A 139 36.19 9.96 28.77
N LEU A 140 36.96 10.75 29.51
CA LEU A 140 36.55 11.77 30.46
C LEU A 140 35.57 12.73 29.80
N LEU A 141 34.37 12.86 30.37
CA LEU A 141 33.43 13.92 30.00
C LEU A 141 33.92 15.24 30.63
N PRO A 142 34.08 16.33 29.85
CA PRO A 142 34.36 17.64 30.42
C PRO A 142 33.17 18.11 31.28
N SER A 143 33.49 18.70 32.43
CA SER A 143 32.54 19.19 33.43
C SER A 143 31.52 20.18 32.85
N LEU A 144 30.27 20.08 33.33
CA LEU A 144 29.14 20.98 33.10
C LEU A 144 29.44 22.49 33.28
N GLY A 145 30.55 22.86 33.94
CA GLY A 145 30.98 24.24 34.11
C GLY A 145 31.46 24.94 32.83
N GLN A 146 31.87 24.22 31.79
CA GLN A 146 32.42 24.85 30.57
C GLN A 146 31.35 25.17 29.50
N ALA A 147 30.14 24.61 29.61
CA ALA A 147 29.06 24.87 28.64
C ALA A 147 28.34 26.22 28.85
N LEU A 148 28.45 26.83 30.04
CA LEU A 148 27.70 28.03 30.41
C LEU A 148 28.36 29.36 30.02
N SER A 149 29.61 29.35 29.55
CA SER A 149 30.32 30.60 29.16
C SER A 149 30.05 31.07 27.73
N ALA A 150 29.43 30.23 26.88
CA ALA A 150 29.19 30.56 25.46
C ALA A 150 27.85 31.26 25.19
N ALA A 151 27.00 31.44 26.20
CA ALA A 151 25.69 32.09 26.06
C ALA A 151 25.72 33.56 26.51
N SER A 152 26.69 34.33 26.02
CA SER A 152 26.68 35.80 26.14
C SER A 152 26.34 36.42 24.79
N LEU A 153 25.13 36.15 24.29
CA LEU A 153 24.59 36.86 23.13
C LEU A 153 23.47 37.78 23.62
N SER A 154 23.82 39.06 23.69
CA SER A 154 22.91 40.20 23.82
C SER A 154 21.73 40.05 22.84
N LEU A 155 20.52 39.90 23.37
CA LEU A 155 19.31 40.00 22.55
C LEU A 155 19.17 41.44 22.04
N PRO A 156 19.03 41.68 20.72
CA PRO A 156 18.60 42.98 20.24
C PRO A 156 17.10 43.17 20.57
N THR A 157 16.79 44.25 21.27
CA THR A 157 15.43 44.73 21.50
C THR A 157 14.80 45.07 20.15
N PHE A 158 13.85 44.26 19.69
CA PHE A 158 13.03 44.60 18.52
C PHE A 158 11.96 45.63 18.92
N PRO A 159 11.86 46.78 18.24
CA PRO A 159 10.76 47.70 18.47
C PRO A 159 9.44 47.11 17.97
N ILE A 160 8.41 47.25 18.80
CA ILE A 160 7.02 46.89 18.56
C ILE A 160 6.46 47.82 17.48
N LEU A 161 5.98 47.29 16.36
CA LEU A 161 5.23 48.07 15.36
C LEU A 161 3.72 47.86 15.55
N PRO A 162 2.91 48.95 15.63
CA PRO A 162 1.49 48.86 15.96
C PRO A 162 0.61 48.33 14.82
N GLN A 163 -0.54 47.78 15.22
CA GLN A 163 -1.61 47.29 14.36
C GLN A 163 -2.26 48.45 13.59
N GLY A 164 -2.18 48.43 12.26
CA GLY A 164 -3.03 49.23 11.39
C GLY A 164 -4.33 48.47 11.08
N ARG A 165 -5.40 48.83 11.79
CA ARG A 165 -6.79 48.43 11.51
C ARG A 165 -7.42 49.41 10.50
N THR A 166 -8.19 48.82 9.58
CA THR A 166 -9.49 49.26 9.01
C THR A 166 -9.61 50.34 7.91
N HIS A 167 -10.50 49.99 6.95
CA HIS A 167 -11.34 50.81 6.05
C HIS A 167 -10.63 51.52 4.86
N GLU A 168 -11.05 51.44 3.59
CA GLU A 168 -12.26 50.97 2.88
C GLU A 168 -11.90 50.34 1.52
#